data_AF-A0A9E5Y9X0-F1
#
_entry.id   AF-A0A9E5Y9X0-F1
#
_cell.length_a   1.000
_cell.length_b   1.000
_cell.length_c   1.000
_cell.angle_alpha   90.00
_cell.angle_beta   90.00
_cell.angle_gamma   90.00
#
_symmetry.space_group_name_H-M   'P 1'
#
loop_
_entity.id
_entity.type
_entity.pdbx_description
1 polymer ?
#
loop_
_entity_poly.entity_id
_entity_poly.type
_entity_poly.pdbx_seq_one_letter_code
_entity_poly.pdbx_strand_id
1 'polypeptide(L)'
;MFEKEKQRREKLRIKDLMVVTLPLLVLGLMIVSCPVMKAEEIGSSIYAGFNDHWGAEGNVKPPIIVTDTVIVEPNTKLVIDPGTMIIFTERGYIKVEKGGNLIAKGAKDNWIIFTSLEKLIYENDFEIIVKSGSATFEYCYFEDLFKIASDHSKMTMEYCYFKELSGIRLSDSKMTMEYCTLDKMKGIKAEFSERRTVIDSDYTDVEIVSNLFTGTKTNSGDYISLSLTNRKRPYTGVVNKNIFENNTGLNVISIDGSARISKNIIKNNMNSVGICVWEGKPKITDNLVTDNDTGIVVKWLRGVFEPNPAIKDNAIYNNSKYNLEWWGEQKLDILNNYWGSERPDVSKFKGNIDFSPWLKEFPAEVPTEEEIEKPNWDGLITTWTRMLEDEDERVRSYATDHLRKFKKQKGEEKEEKLEKIEELKKKITEFEKEKIRIEEELEKARKELEGLTSIKQVEIPSFTPSLGIKEESKASIAGTEATPIRFKLDLKDWEPGK
;
A
#
# COMPACT_ATOMS: atom_id res chain seq x y z
N MET A 1 40.42 -32.96 54.82
CA MET A 1 39.03 -32.44 54.61
C MET A 1 38.86 -31.92 53.17
N PHE A 2 39.79 -31.09 52.69
CA PHE A 2 39.80 -30.52 51.33
C PHE A 2 39.78 -31.56 50.19
N GLU A 3 40.53 -32.66 50.30
CA GLU A 3 40.53 -33.73 49.27
C GLU A 3 39.21 -34.50 49.18
N LYS A 4 38.51 -34.70 50.31
CA LYS A 4 37.19 -35.33 50.31
C LYS A 4 36.15 -34.44 49.62
N GLU A 5 36.28 -33.12 49.74
CA GLU A 5 35.37 -32.18 49.07
C GLU A 5 35.66 -32.07 47.57
N LYS A 6 36.92 -32.13 47.16
CA LYS A 6 37.32 -32.19 45.74
C LYS A 6 36.77 -33.45 45.05
N GLN A 7 36.92 -34.62 45.67
CA GLN A 7 36.37 -35.89 45.14
C GLN A 7 34.83 -35.87 45.09
N ARG A 8 34.17 -35.19 46.03
CA ARG A 8 32.70 -35.06 46.02
C ARG A 8 32.22 -34.16 44.86
N ARG A 9 32.93 -33.06 44.57
CA ARG A 9 32.62 -32.16 43.44
C ARG A 9 32.88 -32.83 42.08
N GLU A 10 33.92 -33.63 41.94
CA GLU A 10 34.16 -34.42 40.71
C GLU A 10 33.10 -35.49 40.48
N LYS A 11 32.66 -36.20 41.54
CA LYS A 11 31.56 -37.18 41.43
C LYS A 11 30.21 -36.55 41.08
N LEU A 12 29.94 -35.33 41.56
CA LEU A 12 28.71 -34.59 41.18
C LEU A 12 28.76 -34.18 39.70
N ARG A 13 29.89 -33.64 39.22
CA ARG A 13 30.05 -33.28 37.80
C ARG A 13 29.84 -34.46 36.84
N ILE A 14 30.31 -35.66 37.20
CA ILE A 14 30.13 -36.85 36.34
C ILE A 14 28.67 -37.31 36.32
N LYS A 15 27.96 -37.23 37.45
CA LYS A 15 26.53 -37.56 37.49
C LYS A 15 25.69 -36.58 36.68
N ASP A 16 25.95 -35.29 36.81
CA ASP A 16 25.21 -34.27 36.05
C ASP A 16 25.52 -34.38 34.54
N LEU A 17 26.76 -34.70 34.17
CA LEU A 17 27.14 -34.95 32.78
C LEU A 17 26.45 -36.20 32.21
N MET A 18 26.32 -37.28 32.99
CA MET A 18 25.62 -38.50 32.57
C MET A 18 24.10 -38.31 32.45
N VAL A 19 23.48 -37.49 33.31
CA VAL A 19 22.04 -37.20 33.25
C VAL A 19 21.67 -36.39 32.01
N VAL A 20 22.59 -35.57 31.47
CA VAL A 20 22.36 -34.80 30.24
C VAL A 20 22.77 -35.58 28.99
N THR A 21 23.87 -36.33 29.03
CA THR A 21 24.39 -37.01 27.84
C THR A 21 23.61 -38.27 27.46
N LEU A 22 23.08 -39.02 28.42
CA LEU A 22 22.38 -40.28 28.13
C LEU A 22 21.04 -40.07 27.39
N PRO A 23 20.18 -39.09 27.77
CA PRO A 23 18.98 -38.77 26.99
C PRO A 23 19.29 -38.27 25.58
N LEU A 24 20.34 -37.46 25.40
CA LEU A 24 20.78 -36.98 24.08
C LEU A 24 21.26 -38.12 23.17
N LEU A 25 21.92 -39.13 23.73
CA LEU A 25 22.41 -40.29 22.98
C LEU A 25 21.27 -41.25 22.62
N VAL A 26 20.27 -41.41 23.49
CA VAL A 26 19.04 -42.17 23.19
C VAL A 26 18.15 -41.44 22.17
N LEU A 27 18.05 -40.10 22.25
CA LEU A 27 17.37 -39.29 21.23
C LEU A 27 18.10 -39.38 19.88
N GLY A 28 19.44 -39.34 19.90
CA GLY A 28 20.28 -39.51 18.72
C GLY A 28 20.14 -40.89 18.06
N LEU A 29 19.92 -41.95 18.83
CA LEU A 29 19.67 -43.31 18.31
C LEU A 29 18.24 -43.51 17.79
N MET A 30 17.25 -42.79 18.31
CA MET A 30 15.87 -42.84 17.79
C MET A 30 15.67 -42.07 16.47
N ILE A 31 16.58 -41.14 16.14
CA ILE A 31 16.52 -40.37 14.88
C ILE A 31 17.06 -41.17 13.67
N VAL A 32 17.72 -42.32 13.87
CA VAL A 32 18.42 -43.05 12.79
C VAL A 32 17.51 -43.88 11.87
N SER A 33 16.19 -43.95 12.11
CA SER A 33 15.28 -44.75 11.27
C SER A 33 14.12 -43.99 10.62
N CYS A 34 14.14 -42.64 10.60
CA CYS A 34 13.16 -41.93 9.79
C CYS A 34 13.58 -42.01 8.31
N PRO A 35 12.72 -42.54 7.41
CA PRO A 35 13.01 -42.54 6.00
C PRO A 35 13.08 -41.10 5.51
N VAL A 36 14.27 -40.63 5.12
CA VAL A 36 14.48 -39.30 4.52
C VAL A 36 13.53 -39.18 3.32
N MET A 37 12.51 -38.33 3.43
CA MET A 37 11.66 -38.00 2.29
C MET A 37 12.51 -37.25 1.26
N LYS A 38 12.65 -37.83 0.07
CA LYS A 38 13.33 -37.17 -1.05
C LYS A 38 12.37 -36.16 -1.69
N ALA A 39 12.89 -34.97 -1.99
CA ALA A 39 12.21 -34.02 -2.86
C ALA A 39 11.77 -34.70 -4.17
N GLU A 40 10.58 -34.36 -4.65
CA GLU A 40 10.07 -34.85 -5.92
C GLU A 40 10.61 -33.95 -7.03
N GLU A 41 11.56 -34.46 -7.80
CA GLU A 41 12.10 -33.76 -8.96
C GLU A 41 11.26 -34.05 -10.19
N ILE A 42 10.68 -32.98 -10.74
CA ILE A 42 9.98 -32.98 -12.04
C ILE A 42 11.04 -32.64 -13.09
N GLY A 43 11.67 -33.69 -13.63
CA GLY A 43 12.69 -33.65 -14.67
C GLY A 43 12.14 -34.03 -16.04
N SER A 44 12.48 -33.25 -17.07
CA SER A 44 11.92 -33.23 -18.44
C SER A 44 10.56 -32.53 -18.53
N SER A 45 10.20 -32.08 -19.74
CA SER A 45 8.90 -31.46 -19.98
C SER A 45 7.76 -32.43 -19.60
N ILE A 46 7.07 -32.17 -18.49
CA ILE A 46 5.98 -33.01 -18.01
C ILE A 46 4.65 -32.40 -18.45
N TYR A 47 3.80 -33.22 -19.03
CA TYR A 47 2.41 -32.88 -19.31
C TYR A 47 1.60 -33.17 -18.07
N ALA A 48 1.01 -32.14 -17.48
CA ALA A 48 0.04 -32.34 -16.42
C ALA A 48 -1.19 -33.01 -17.04
N GLY A 49 -1.42 -34.26 -16.64
CA GLY A 49 -2.52 -35.09 -17.07
C GLY A 49 -3.89 -34.54 -16.64
N PHE A 50 -4.93 -35.31 -16.98
CA PHE A 50 -6.30 -34.94 -16.66
C PHE A 50 -6.53 -35.01 -15.13
N ASN A 51 -6.64 -33.83 -14.49
CA ASN A 51 -6.79 -33.65 -13.05
C ASN A 51 -5.57 -34.11 -12.25
N ASP A 52 -4.37 -33.70 -12.67
CA ASP A 52 -3.18 -33.91 -11.84
C ASP A 52 -3.27 -33.06 -10.57
N HIS A 53 -2.94 -33.70 -9.45
CA HIS A 53 -2.85 -33.06 -8.13
C HIS A 53 -1.39 -33.06 -7.68
N TRP A 54 -0.89 -31.88 -7.35
CA TRP A 54 0.42 -31.66 -6.79
C TRP A 54 0.31 -31.44 -5.30
N GLY A 55 1.03 -32.30 -4.58
CA GLY A 55 0.94 -32.47 -3.15
C GLY A 55 0.01 -33.63 -2.80
N ALA A 56 0.53 -34.77 -2.36
CA ALA A 56 -0.28 -35.92 -1.95
C ALA A 56 -1.03 -35.70 -0.62
N GLU A 57 -2.00 -36.57 -0.30
CA GLU A 57 -2.64 -36.65 1.02
C GLU A 57 -1.59 -36.95 2.12
N GLY A 58 -1.42 -36.04 3.10
CA GLY A 58 -0.46 -36.19 4.21
C GLY A 58 -0.12 -34.86 4.91
N ASN A 59 0.38 -34.92 6.15
CA ASN A 59 0.64 -33.73 6.99
C ASN A 59 1.91 -32.94 6.60
N VAL A 60 2.86 -33.56 5.90
CA VAL A 60 4.13 -32.96 5.44
C VAL A 60 4.36 -33.42 4.01
N LYS A 61 4.50 -32.47 3.08
CA LYS A 61 4.69 -32.75 1.65
C LYS A 61 6.11 -32.31 1.27
N PRO A 62 6.93 -33.18 0.64
CA PRO A 62 8.24 -32.77 0.18
C PRO A 62 8.09 -31.64 -0.86
N PRO A 63 9.10 -30.75 -1.00
CA PRO A 63 9.06 -29.72 -2.01
C PRO A 63 9.07 -30.35 -3.41
N ILE A 64 8.30 -29.74 -4.32
CA ILE A 64 8.28 -30.09 -5.74
C ILE A 64 9.31 -29.21 -6.44
N ILE A 65 10.32 -29.83 -7.05
CA ILE A 65 11.36 -29.12 -7.78
C ILE A 65 11.05 -29.19 -9.28
N VAL A 66 10.71 -28.05 -9.87
CA VAL A 66 10.43 -27.89 -11.29
C VAL A 66 11.73 -27.55 -12.01
N THR A 67 12.32 -28.55 -12.68
CA THR A 67 13.62 -28.39 -13.33
C THR A 67 13.53 -28.03 -14.83
N ASP A 68 12.34 -28.14 -15.40
CA ASP A 68 12.02 -27.86 -16.81
C ASP A 68 10.55 -27.37 -16.91
N THR A 69 9.97 -27.43 -18.10
CA THR A 69 8.62 -26.95 -18.39
C THR A 69 7.55 -27.92 -17.89
N VAL A 70 6.61 -27.43 -17.10
CA VAL A 70 5.35 -28.14 -16.82
C VAL A 70 4.26 -27.57 -17.70
N ILE A 71 3.69 -28.40 -18.58
CA ILE A 71 2.64 -28.00 -19.52
C ILE A 71 1.29 -28.48 -19.00
N VAL A 72 0.39 -27.55 -18.66
CA VAL A 72 -1.02 -27.84 -18.41
C VAL A 72 -1.74 -27.83 -19.76
N GLU A 73 -2.04 -29.02 -20.26
CA GLU A 73 -2.62 -29.22 -21.58
C GLU A 73 -4.03 -28.64 -21.75
N PRO A 74 -4.49 -28.45 -23.01
CA PRO A 74 -5.86 -28.07 -23.28
C PRO A 74 -6.89 -28.99 -22.61
N ASN A 75 -7.87 -28.38 -21.93
CA ASN A 75 -8.95 -29.08 -21.21
C ASN A 75 -8.47 -29.98 -20.07
N THR A 76 -7.22 -29.86 -19.63
CA THR A 76 -6.74 -30.49 -18.39
C THR A 76 -6.68 -29.45 -17.27
N LYS A 77 -6.52 -29.98 -16.05
CA LYS A 77 -6.45 -29.18 -14.84
C LYS A 77 -5.28 -29.68 -14.01
N LEU A 78 -4.44 -28.74 -13.58
CA LEU A 78 -3.40 -28.95 -12.58
C LEU A 78 -3.87 -28.31 -11.27
N VAL A 79 -4.00 -29.10 -10.22
CA VAL A 79 -4.33 -28.63 -8.86
C VAL A 79 -3.07 -28.67 -8.02
N ILE A 80 -2.77 -27.57 -7.32
CA ILE A 80 -1.73 -27.53 -6.30
C ILE A 80 -2.43 -27.41 -4.95
N ASP A 81 -2.18 -28.39 -4.09
CA ASP A 81 -2.83 -28.51 -2.80
C ASP A 81 -2.21 -27.55 -1.75
N PRO A 82 -2.97 -27.15 -0.72
CA PRO A 82 -2.46 -26.35 0.39
C PRO A 82 -1.18 -26.89 1.04
N GLY A 83 -0.27 -25.99 1.41
CA GLY A 83 1.02 -26.33 2.03
C GLY A 83 2.09 -26.81 1.07
N THR A 84 1.79 -26.93 -0.23
CA THR A 84 2.77 -27.36 -1.23
C THR A 84 3.80 -26.26 -1.47
N MET A 85 5.08 -26.64 -1.46
CA MET A 85 6.19 -25.77 -1.87
C MET A 85 6.68 -26.18 -3.27
N ILE A 86 6.70 -25.22 -4.19
CA ILE A 86 7.17 -25.38 -5.56
C ILE A 86 8.42 -24.53 -5.74
N ILE A 87 9.50 -25.19 -6.14
CA ILE A 87 10.82 -24.59 -6.31
C ILE A 87 11.20 -24.68 -7.80
N PHE A 88 11.38 -23.55 -8.46
CA PHE A 88 11.83 -23.48 -9.85
C PHE A 88 13.36 -23.45 -9.94
N THR A 89 13.94 -24.16 -10.90
CA THR A 89 15.34 -23.93 -11.33
C THR A 89 15.40 -22.86 -12.43
N GLU A 90 16.60 -22.52 -12.93
CA GLU A 90 16.82 -21.59 -14.05
C GLU A 90 16.03 -21.92 -15.34
N ARG A 91 15.56 -23.16 -15.49
CA ARG A 91 14.76 -23.60 -16.66
C ARG A 91 13.33 -23.97 -16.30
N GLY A 92 12.99 -23.91 -15.02
CA GLY A 92 11.70 -24.34 -14.51
C GLY A 92 10.62 -23.30 -14.77
N TYR A 93 9.51 -23.69 -15.40
CA TYR A 93 8.34 -22.82 -15.51
C TYR A 93 7.05 -23.63 -15.70
N ILE A 94 5.91 -23.04 -15.33
CA ILE A 94 4.57 -23.62 -15.58
C ILE A 94 3.95 -22.89 -16.77
N LYS A 95 3.51 -23.65 -17.76
CA LYS A 95 2.82 -23.16 -18.96
C LYS A 95 1.42 -23.75 -19.03
N VAL A 96 0.41 -22.90 -18.91
CA VAL A 96 -0.99 -23.28 -19.11
C VAL A 96 -1.38 -22.98 -20.55
N GLU A 97 -1.71 -24.01 -21.31
CA GLU A 97 -2.11 -23.90 -22.71
C GLU A 97 -3.59 -23.57 -22.87
N LYS A 98 -4.03 -23.38 -24.12
CA LYS A 98 -5.39 -22.97 -24.45
C LYS A 98 -6.42 -23.94 -23.88
N GLY A 99 -7.29 -23.45 -23.00
CA GLY A 99 -8.31 -24.25 -22.31
C GLY A 99 -7.79 -25.08 -21.12
N GLY A 100 -6.50 -25.03 -20.80
CA GLY A 100 -5.94 -25.60 -19.58
C GLY A 100 -6.31 -24.76 -18.35
N ASN A 101 -6.25 -25.37 -17.17
CA ASN A 101 -6.59 -24.71 -15.90
C ASN A 101 -5.57 -25.02 -14.79
N LEU A 102 -4.95 -23.97 -14.25
CA LEU A 102 -4.08 -24.08 -13.07
C LEU A 102 -4.84 -23.59 -11.83
N ILE A 103 -4.99 -24.45 -10.82
CA ILE A 103 -5.65 -24.10 -9.56
C ILE A 103 -4.68 -24.30 -8.41
N ALA A 104 -4.18 -23.21 -7.85
CA ALA A 104 -3.39 -23.18 -6.63
C ALA A 104 -4.20 -22.48 -5.53
N LYS A 105 -4.91 -23.26 -4.72
CA LYS A 105 -5.72 -22.74 -3.61
C LYS A 105 -5.15 -23.24 -2.30
N GLY A 106 -4.31 -22.42 -1.67
CA GLY A 106 -3.85 -22.64 -0.32
C GLY A 106 -4.97 -22.45 0.71
N ALA A 107 -4.62 -22.55 1.98
CA ALA A 107 -5.51 -22.19 3.08
C ALA A 107 -4.89 -21.07 3.91
N LYS A 108 -5.73 -20.36 4.66
CA LYS A 108 -5.34 -19.25 5.53
C LYS A 108 -4.16 -19.59 6.44
N ASP A 109 -4.05 -20.83 6.91
CA ASP A 109 -3.02 -21.38 7.81
C ASP A 109 -2.06 -22.38 7.13
N ASN A 110 -2.19 -22.56 5.80
CA ASN A 110 -1.41 -23.53 5.03
C ASN A 110 -1.24 -23.05 3.58
N TRP A 111 -0.38 -22.05 3.39
CA TRP A 111 -0.18 -21.38 2.11
C TRP A 111 0.56 -22.27 1.11
N ILE A 112 0.35 -22.00 -0.19
CA ILE A 112 1.19 -22.57 -1.26
C ILE A 112 2.36 -21.62 -1.50
N ILE A 113 3.57 -22.16 -1.59
CA ILE A 113 4.78 -21.36 -1.79
C ILE A 113 5.34 -21.63 -3.18
N PHE A 114 5.49 -20.58 -3.98
CA PHE A 114 6.22 -20.59 -5.23
C PHE A 114 7.51 -19.80 -5.05
N THR A 115 8.64 -20.45 -5.27
CA THR A 115 9.94 -19.78 -5.15
C THR A 115 10.95 -20.32 -6.16
N SER A 116 12.10 -19.64 -6.27
CA SER A 116 13.22 -20.08 -7.08
C SER A 116 14.32 -20.68 -6.21
N LEU A 117 15.02 -21.70 -6.73
CA LEU A 117 16.22 -22.24 -6.12
C LEU A 117 17.38 -21.22 -6.18
N GLU A 118 17.40 -20.40 -7.22
CA GLU A 118 18.44 -19.43 -7.50
C GLU A 118 17.92 -18.01 -7.35
N LYS A 119 18.71 -17.15 -6.69
CA LYS A 119 18.37 -15.73 -6.59
C LYS A 119 18.53 -15.10 -7.98
N LEU A 120 17.41 -14.74 -8.60
CA LEU A 120 17.26 -14.01 -9.87
C LEU A 120 18.55 -13.34 -10.39
N ILE A 121 19.17 -13.92 -11.42
CA ILE A 121 20.34 -13.31 -12.10
C ILE A 121 20.00 -12.85 -13.53
N TYR A 122 19.02 -13.46 -14.22
CA TYR A 122 18.71 -13.10 -15.63
C TYR A 122 17.22 -12.87 -15.96
N GLU A 123 16.99 -12.14 -17.06
CA GLU A 123 15.69 -11.59 -17.49
C GLU A 123 14.75 -12.59 -18.17
N ASN A 124 14.92 -13.92 -18.04
CA ASN A 124 14.05 -14.91 -18.70
C ASN A 124 13.76 -16.18 -17.88
N ASP A 125 14.18 -16.27 -16.62
CA ASP A 125 14.54 -17.59 -16.10
C ASP A 125 13.44 -18.40 -15.39
N PHE A 126 12.26 -17.86 -15.08
CA PHE A 126 11.18 -18.68 -14.51
C PHE A 126 9.85 -17.96 -14.51
N GLU A 127 8.84 -18.61 -15.07
CA GLU A 127 7.57 -17.96 -15.34
C GLU A 127 6.39 -18.85 -14.98
N ILE A 128 5.28 -18.23 -14.59
CA ILE A 128 3.98 -18.85 -14.73
C ILE A 128 3.31 -18.18 -15.92
N ILE A 129 3.10 -18.94 -17.00
CA ILE A 129 2.60 -18.42 -18.26
C ILE A 129 1.23 -19.03 -18.56
N VAL A 130 0.20 -18.20 -18.65
CA VAL A 130 -1.17 -18.62 -18.92
C VAL A 130 -1.59 -18.17 -20.32
N LYS A 131 -1.56 -19.06 -21.32
CA LYS A 131 -1.89 -18.78 -22.72
C LYS A 131 -3.25 -19.32 -23.10
N SER A 132 -4.24 -18.44 -23.19
CA SER A 132 -5.63 -18.79 -23.53
C SER A 132 -6.27 -19.85 -22.62
N GLY A 133 -5.74 -20.01 -21.41
CA GLY A 133 -6.27 -20.88 -20.36
C GLY A 133 -6.83 -20.07 -19.19
N SER A 134 -6.81 -20.68 -18.01
CA SER A 134 -7.14 -20.00 -16.76
C SER A 134 -6.18 -20.35 -15.64
N ALA A 135 -5.98 -19.42 -14.71
CA ALA A 135 -5.24 -19.68 -13.48
C ALA A 135 -5.94 -19.02 -12.27
N THR A 136 -5.98 -19.76 -11.17
CA THR A 136 -6.51 -19.27 -9.89
C THR A 136 -5.46 -19.47 -8.80
N PHE A 137 -5.15 -18.38 -8.10
CA PHE A 137 -4.24 -18.35 -6.97
C PHE A 137 -4.98 -17.81 -5.74
N GLU A 138 -4.97 -18.58 -4.65
CA GLU A 138 -5.58 -18.21 -3.38
C GLU A 138 -4.62 -18.60 -2.25
N TYR A 139 -4.33 -17.72 -1.28
CA TYR A 139 -3.35 -17.97 -0.22
C TYR A 139 -2.00 -18.51 -0.74
N CYS A 140 -1.50 -17.87 -1.80
CA CYS A 140 -0.22 -18.21 -2.42
C CYS A 140 0.85 -17.17 -2.06
N TYR A 141 2.05 -17.63 -1.76
CA TYR A 141 3.23 -16.81 -1.51
C TYR A 141 4.21 -17.00 -2.67
N PHE A 142 4.53 -15.91 -3.37
CA PHE A 142 5.43 -15.88 -4.51
C PHE A 142 6.68 -15.09 -4.11
N GLU A 143 7.84 -15.71 -4.21
CA GLU A 143 9.11 -15.04 -3.88
C GLU A 143 10.19 -15.37 -4.89
N ASP A 144 11.01 -14.36 -5.21
CA ASP A 144 12.15 -14.51 -6.11
C ASP A 144 11.72 -15.13 -7.44
N LEU A 145 10.54 -14.72 -7.93
CA LEU A 145 10.00 -15.12 -9.23
C LEU A 145 10.26 -14.01 -10.27
N PHE A 146 10.46 -14.40 -11.53
CA PHE A 146 10.75 -13.44 -12.58
C PHE A 146 9.43 -12.83 -13.04
N LYS A 147 8.52 -13.64 -13.57
CA LYS A 147 7.28 -13.10 -14.15
C LYS A 147 6.10 -14.05 -14.00
N ILE A 148 4.93 -13.48 -13.75
CA ILE A 148 3.66 -14.15 -14.03
C ILE A 148 3.08 -13.48 -15.27
N ALA A 149 2.79 -14.25 -16.31
CA ALA A 149 2.23 -13.74 -17.55
C ALA A 149 0.92 -14.40 -17.91
N SER A 150 0.02 -13.61 -18.46
CA SER A 150 -1.29 -14.03 -18.95
C SER A 150 -1.48 -13.43 -20.34
N ASP A 151 -1.78 -14.29 -21.31
CA ASP A 151 -1.99 -13.95 -22.72
C ASP A 151 -3.30 -14.55 -23.21
N HIS A 152 -4.27 -13.71 -23.56
CA HIS A 152 -5.64 -14.10 -23.93
C HIS A 152 -6.35 -15.00 -22.90
N SER A 153 -6.05 -14.85 -21.61
CA SER A 153 -6.49 -15.78 -20.56
C SER A 153 -7.29 -15.12 -19.44
N LYS A 154 -7.75 -15.92 -18.48
CA LYS A 154 -8.40 -15.47 -17.24
C LYS A 154 -7.52 -15.79 -16.04
N MET A 155 -7.27 -14.81 -15.19
CA MET A 155 -6.48 -14.99 -13.97
C MET A 155 -7.20 -14.42 -12.77
N THR A 156 -7.21 -15.15 -11.65
CA THR A 156 -7.79 -14.69 -10.38
C THR A 156 -6.75 -14.85 -9.28
N MET A 157 -6.47 -13.79 -8.53
CA MET A 157 -5.50 -13.79 -7.44
C MET A 157 -6.16 -13.22 -6.19
N GLU A 158 -6.24 -14.02 -5.13
CA GLU A 158 -6.89 -13.63 -3.89
C GLU A 158 -5.99 -13.96 -2.69
N TYR A 159 -5.85 -13.03 -1.74
CA TYR A 159 -5.06 -13.24 -0.53
C TYR A 159 -3.62 -13.72 -0.79
N CYS A 160 -3.01 -13.28 -1.90
CA CYS A 160 -1.66 -13.68 -2.27
C CYS A 160 -0.61 -12.68 -1.77
N TYR A 161 0.62 -13.15 -1.61
CA TYR A 161 1.77 -12.33 -1.26
C TYR A 161 2.83 -12.44 -2.33
N PHE A 162 3.26 -11.32 -2.87
CA PHE A 162 4.30 -11.24 -3.89
C PHE A 162 5.50 -10.50 -3.33
N LYS A 163 6.67 -11.14 -3.35
CA LYS A 163 7.90 -10.59 -2.81
C LYS A 163 9.01 -10.64 -3.85
N GLU A 164 9.61 -9.49 -4.12
CA GLU A 164 10.76 -9.40 -5.05
C GLU A 164 10.45 -9.99 -6.46
N LEU A 165 9.16 -10.00 -6.85
CA LEU A 165 8.71 -10.44 -8.17
C LEU A 165 9.06 -9.37 -9.23
N SER A 166 9.63 -9.78 -10.38
CA SER A 166 9.95 -8.82 -11.46
C SER A 166 8.72 -8.33 -12.25
N GLY A 167 7.55 -8.95 -12.11
CA GLY A 167 6.28 -8.33 -12.48
C GLY A 167 5.16 -9.30 -12.85
N ILE A 168 3.95 -8.76 -13.00
CA ILE A 168 2.81 -9.45 -13.63
C ILE A 168 2.56 -8.80 -14.98
N ARG A 169 2.52 -9.58 -16.06
CA ARG A 169 2.22 -9.08 -17.41
C ARG A 169 0.93 -9.67 -17.93
N LEU A 170 0.00 -8.80 -18.33
CA LEU A 170 -1.24 -9.20 -18.99
C LEU A 170 -1.20 -8.74 -20.44
N SER A 171 -1.58 -9.63 -21.34
CA SER A 171 -1.76 -9.36 -22.77
C SER A 171 -3.17 -9.82 -23.15
N ASP A 172 -4.06 -8.89 -23.49
CA ASP A 172 -5.42 -9.23 -23.96
C ASP A 172 -6.18 -10.18 -23.00
N SER A 173 -6.00 -10.02 -21.68
CA SER A 173 -6.45 -10.97 -20.65
C SER A 173 -7.33 -10.34 -19.58
N LYS A 174 -8.20 -11.14 -18.95
CA LYS A 174 -8.94 -10.74 -17.74
C LYS A 174 -8.16 -11.08 -16.49
N MET A 175 -8.11 -10.15 -15.54
CA MET A 175 -7.54 -10.41 -14.23
C MET A 175 -8.41 -9.82 -13.12
N THR A 176 -8.69 -10.59 -12.08
CA THR A 176 -9.13 -10.06 -10.79
C THR A 176 -8.02 -10.28 -9.78
N MET A 177 -7.66 -9.23 -9.06
CA MET A 177 -6.67 -9.30 -7.99
C MET A 177 -7.23 -8.61 -6.76
N GLU A 178 -7.43 -9.38 -5.69
CA GLU A 178 -8.02 -8.88 -4.45
C GLU A 178 -7.24 -9.29 -3.22
N TYR A 179 -7.16 -8.40 -2.23
CA TYR A 179 -6.58 -8.70 -0.91
C TYR A 179 -5.13 -9.18 -0.95
N CYS A 180 -4.37 -8.81 -2.00
CA CYS A 180 -2.99 -9.20 -2.18
C CYS A 180 -2.02 -8.14 -1.64
N THR A 181 -0.82 -8.56 -1.26
CA THR A 181 0.31 -7.65 -1.01
C THR A 181 1.41 -7.86 -2.01
N LEU A 182 1.88 -6.76 -2.57
CA LEU A 182 2.98 -6.69 -3.53
C LEU A 182 4.12 -5.90 -2.88
N ASP A 183 5.08 -6.62 -2.31
CA ASP A 183 6.24 -6.10 -1.60
C ASP A 183 7.49 -6.19 -2.48
N LYS A 184 8.12 -5.03 -2.75
CA LYS A 184 9.33 -4.93 -3.58
C LYS A 184 9.17 -5.50 -5.00
N MET A 185 7.96 -5.51 -5.52
CA MET A 185 7.65 -6.06 -6.84
C MET A 185 7.72 -4.96 -7.90
N LYS A 186 8.40 -5.18 -9.04
CA LYS A 186 8.57 -4.12 -10.06
C LYS A 186 7.28 -3.58 -10.67
N GLY A 187 6.18 -4.32 -10.62
CA GLY A 187 4.84 -3.84 -10.99
C GLY A 187 3.98 -4.82 -11.78
N ILE A 188 2.72 -4.44 -12.00
CA ILE A 188 1.73 -5.04 -12.89
C ILE A 188 1.69 -4.21 -14.19
N LYS A 189 1.92 -4.87 -15.31
CA LYS A 189 1.82 -4.29 -16.64
C LYS A 189 0.71 -4.98 -17.42
N ALA A 190 -0.40 -4.28 -17.63
CA ALA A 190 -1.45 -4.73 -18.54
C ALA A 190 -1.27 -4.03 -19.90
N GLU A 191 -1.00 -4.82 -20.93
CA GLU A 191 -0.86 -4.39 -22.31
C GLU A 191 -1.94 -5.06 -23.18
N PHE A 192 -2.25 -4.42 -24.31
CA PHE A 192 -3.08 -5.00 -25.35
C PHE A 192 -2.24 -5.11 -26.62
N SER A 193 -2.54 -6.06 -27.50
CA SER A 193 -1.80 -6.18 -28.76
C SER A 193 -2.69 -5.78 -29.95
N GLU A 194 -2.23 -4.81 -30.75
CA GLU A 194 -2.97 -4.33 -31.94
C GLU A 194 -3.00 -5.36 -33.09
N ARG A 195 -2.26 -6.48 -32.98
CA ARG A 195 -1.89 -7.32 -34.13
C ARG A 195 -3.03 -8.21 -34.67
N ARG A 196 -4.25 -8.16 -34.15
CA ARG A 196 -5.37 -8.95 -34.69
C ARG A 196 -6.63 -8.12 -34.87
N THR A 197 -7.02 -7.95 -36.12
CA THR A 197 -8.22 -7.27 -36.64
C THR A 197 -9.54 -7.99 -36.33
N VAL A 198 -9.60 -8.87 -35.32
CA VAL A 198 -10.79 -9.70 -35.06
C VAL A 198 -11.61 -9.12 -33.91
N ILE A 199 -12.85 -8.81 -34.28
CA ILE A 199 -13.97 -8.35 -33.47
C ILE A 199 -14.38 -9.52 -32.54
N ASP A 200 -14.46 -9.26 -31.23
CA ASP A 200 -14.85 -10.17 -30.11
C ASP A 200 -13.72 -10.81 -29.29
N SER A 201 -12.90 -9.99 -28.63
CA SER A 201 -12.32 -10.44 -27.36
C SER A 201 -13.10 -9.80 -26.20
N ASP A 202 -13.87 -10.63 -25.49
CA ASP A 202 -14.50 -10.28 -24.21
C ASP A 202 -13.45 -10.05 -23.11
N TYR A 203 -12.15 -10.24 -23.37
CA TYR A 203 -11.07 -10.40 -22.39
C TYR A 203 -10.46 -9.09 -21.83
N THR A 204 -11.22 -8.00 -21.73
CA THR A 204 -10.63 -6.66 -21.45
C THR A 204 -10.94 -6.10 -20.06
N ASP A 205 -11.08 -6.95 -19.04
CA ASP A 205 -11.45 -6.52 -17.69
C ASP A 205 -10.33 -6.86 -16.71
N VAL A 206 -9.62 -5.84 -16.24
CA VAL A 206 -8.68 -5.96 -15.11
C VAL A 206 -9.24 -5.20 -13.93
N GLU A 207 -9.44 -5.92 -12.84
CA GLU A 207 -9.93 -5.42 -11.57
C GLU A 207 -8.86 -5.65 -10.51
N ILE A 208 -8.33 -4.56 -9.95
CA ILE A 208 -7.32 -4.57 -8.88
C ILE A 208 -7.98 -3.88 -7.69
N VAL A 209 -8.39 -4.68 -6.71
CA VAL A 209 -9.23 -4.22 -5.60
C VAL A 209 -8.63 -4.57 -4.24
N SER A 210 -8.62 -3.66 -3.27
CA SER A 210 -8.22 -4.00 -1.89
C SER A 210 -6.80 -4.57 -1.74
N ASN A 211 -5.83 -4.10 -2.52
CA ASN A 211 -4.44 -4.59 -2.45
C ASN A 211 -3.50 -3.57 -1.77
N LEU A 212 -2.36 -4.06 -1.28
CA LEU A 212 -1.26 -3.25 -0.75
C LEU A 212 -0.03 -3.36 -1.66
N PHE A 213 0.42 -2.22 -2.19
CA PHE A 213 1.64 -2.10 -3.00
C PHE A 213 2.68 -1.31 -2.20
N THR A 214 3.79 -1.96 -1.85
CA THR A 214 4.79 -1.35 -0.96
C THR A 214 6.23 -1.73 -1.27
N GLY A 215 7.15 -0.84 -0.92
CA GLY A 215 8.59 -1.11 -0.94
C GLY A 215 9.19 -1.32 -2.33
N THR A 216 8.41 -1.13 -3.40
CA THR A 216 8.92 -1.32 -4.76
C THR A 216 9.96 -0.27 -5.09
N LYS A 217 11.07 -0.72 -5.67
CA LYS A 217 12.11 0.14 -6.22
C LYS A 217 12.28 -0.14 -7.70
N THR A 218 11.78 0.75 -8.56
CA THR A 218 12.06 0.72 -9.99
C THR A 218 12.87 1.94 -10.37
N ASN A 219 13.89 1.74 -11.20
CA ASN A 219 14.65 2.86 -11.77
C ASN A 219 14.04 3.33 -13.11
N SER A 220 13.06 2.60 -13.66
CA SER A 220 12.68 2.73 -15.07
C SER A 220 11.22 2.37 -15.42
N GLY A 221 10.32 2.21 -14.44
CA GLY A 221 8.97 1.72 -14.74
C GLY A 221 7.84 2.23 -13.83
N ASP A 222 6.63 1.95 -14.28
CA ASP A 222 5.38 2.17 -13.54
C ASP A 222 5.06 0.93 -12.70
N TYR A 223 4.42 1.10 -11.53
CA TYR A 223 4.02 -0.04 -10.69
C TYR A 223 2.73 -0.66 -11.17
N ILE A 224 1.71 0.14 -11.46
CA ILE A 224 0.57 -0.32 -12.24
C ILE A 224 0.59 0.47 -13.54
N SER A 225 0.89 -0.22 -14.63
CA SER A 225 0.71 0.30 -15.98
C SER A 225 -0.53 -0.34 -16.58
N LEU A 226 -1.60 0.45 -16.68
CA LEU A 226 -2.79 0.12 -17.47
C LEU A 226 -2.66 0.81 -18.82
N SER A 227 -1.84 0.24 -19.69
CA SER A 227 -1.58 0.80 -21.01
C SER A 227 -2.55 0.23 -22.03
N LEU A 228 -3.32 1.12 -22.65
CA LEU A 228 -4.06 0.80 -23.86
C LEU A 228 -3.22 1.16 -25.06
N THR A 229 -2.72 0.12 -25.71
CA THR A 229 -2.20 0.29 -27.07
C THR A 229 -3.35 0.36 -28.08
N ASN A 230 -4.51 -0.26 -27.80
CA ASN A 230 -5.62 -0.32 -28.74
C ASN A 230 -6.53 0.92 -28.64
N ARG A 231 -6.23 1.91 -29.47
CA ARG A 231 -6.93 3.20 -29.61
C ARG A 231 -8.43 3.13 -29.93
N LYS A 232 -8.97 1.96 -30.28
CA LYS A 232 -10.35 1.82 -30.77
C LYS A 232 -11.35 1.28 -29.75
N ARG A 233 -10.91 0.76 -28.60
CA ARG A 233 -11.81 0.19 -27.59
C ARG A 233 -11.62 0.88 -26.24
N PRO A 234 -12.69 1.41 -25.61
CA PRO A 234 -12.60 1.94 -24.26
C PRO A 234 -12.35 0.75 -23.32
N TYR A 235 -11.13 0.64 -22.82
CA TYR A 235 -10.85 -0.30 -21.74
C TYR A 235 -11.45 0.19 -20.43
N THR A 236 -12.04 -0.73 -19.71
CA THR A 236 -12.70 -0.54 -18.42
C THR A 236 -11.92 -1.26 -17.33
N GLY A 237 -10.68 -0.85 -17.10
CA GLY A 237 -9.94 -1.27 -15.91
C GLY A 237 -10.51 -0.64 -14.64
N VAL A 238 -10.49 -1.37 -13.53
CA VAL A 238 -10.90 -0.88 -12.22
C VAL A 238 -9.71 -0.99 -11.26
N VAL A 239 -9.31 0.14 -10.68
CA VAL A 239 -8.34 0.20 -9.57
C VAL A 239 -9.04 0.82 -8.38
N ASN A 240 -9.42 0.00 -7.41
CA ASN A 240 -10.32 0.41 -6.35
C ASN A 240 -9.84 -0.02 -4.96
N LYS A 241 -9.93 0.83 -3.92
CA LYS A 241 -9.63 0.41 -2.53
C LYS A 241 -8.19 -0.09 -2.31
N ASN A 242 -7.20 0.34 -3.09
CA ASN A 242 -5.82 -0.10 -2.90
C ASN A 242 -5.00 0.92 -2.08
N ILE A 243 -3.97 0.43 -1.40
CA ILE A 243 -2.92 1.25 -0.78
C ILE A 243 -1.65 1.14 -1.62
N PHE A 244 -1.11 2.28 -2.01
CA PHE A 244 0.21 2.39 -2.63
C PHE A 244 1.09 3.26 -1.76
N GLU A 245 2.05 2.65 -1.08
CA GLU A 245 2.92 3.36 -0.14
C GLU A 245 4.40 3.02 -0.21
N ASN A 246 5.25 3.99 0.09
CA ASN A 246 6.69 3.80 0.25
C ASN A 246 7.38 3.20 -0.97
N ASN A 247 6.87 3.53 -2.16
CA ASN A 247 7.46 3.06 -3.40
C ASN A 247 8.36 4.13 -4.05
N THR A 248 9.37 3.72 -4.81
CA THR A 248 10.20 4.59 -5.67
C THR A 248 10.17 4.18 -7.14
N GLY A 249 9.95 5.11 -8.07
CA GLY A 249 9.75 4.81 -9.49
C GLY A 249 9.06 5.96 -10.24
N LEU A 250 8.73 5.80 -11.53
CA LEU A 250 8.20 6.91 -12.34
C LEU A 250 6.75 7.25 -11.97
N ASN A 251 5.83 6.29 -12.06
CA ASN A 251 4.40 6.51 -11.81
C ASN A 251 3.80 5.35 -11.00
N VAL A 252 3.01 5.65 -9.96
CA VAL A 252 2.25 4.65 -9.17
C VAL A 252 1.20 3.97 -10.04
N ILE A 253 0.34 4.77 -10.67
CA ILE A 253 -0.64 4.30 -11.65
C ILE A 253 -0.44 5.05 -12.96
N SER A 254 -0.36 4.35 -14.07
CA SER A 254 -0.16 4.89 -15.42
C SER A 254 -1.30 4.43 -16.32
N ILE A 255 -1.93 5.38 -17.03
CA ILE A 255 -3.19 5.14 -17.76
C ILE A 255 -3.14 5.73 -19.16
N ASP A 256 -3.49 4.89 -20.14
CA ASP A 256 -3.69 5.32 -21.53
C ASP A 256 -5.15 5.09 -21.99
N GLY A 257 -6.12 5.12 -21.06
CA GLY A 257 -7.46 4.56 -21.23
C GLY A 257 -8.62 5.22 -20.48
N SER A 258 -9.75 4.51 -20.38
CA SER A 258 -10.98 4.97 -19.67
C SER A 258 -11.20 4.23 -18.34
N ALA A 259 -10.11 3.93 -17.63
CA ALA A 259 -10.14 3.22 -16.36
C ALA A 259 -10.90 4.00 -15.27
N ARG A 260 -11.45 3.28 -14.29
CA ARG A 260 -11.99 3.83 -13.05
C ARG A 260 -10.97 3.64 -11.93
N ILE A 261 -10.53 4.75 -11.35
CA ILE A 261 -9.64 4.78 -10.20
C ILE A 261 -10.39 5.40 -9.04
N SER A 262 -10.76 4.59 -8.06
CA SER A 262 -11.56 5.09 -6.94
C SER A 262 -11.12 4.58 -5.59
N LYS A 263 -11.31 5.39 -4.54
CA LYS A 263 -11.10 4.96 -3.17
C LYS A 263 -9.71 4.36 -2.91
N ASN A 264 -8.65 4.87 -3.55
CA ASN A 264 -7.27 4.42 -3.28
C ASN A 264 -6.56 5.38 -2.33
N ILE A 265 -5.59 4.86 -1.56
CA ILE A 265 -4.63 5.64 -0.76
C ILE A 265 -3.27 5.58 -1.46
N ILE A 266 -2.80 6.69 -2.00
CA ILE A 266 -1.54 6.80 -2.74
C ILE A 266 -0.65 7.79 -1.98
N LYS A 267 0.29 7.27 -1.19
CA LYS A 267 1.09 8.10 -0.29
C LYS A 267 2.56 7.73 -0.17
N ASN A 268 3.39 8.68 0.23
CA ASN A 268 4.82 8.44 0.53
C ASN A 268 5.58 7.77 -0.64
N ASN A 269 5.17 7.98 -1.90
CA ASN A 269 5.87 7.42 -3.04
C ASN A 269 6.96 8.41 -3.49
N MET A 270 8.19 8.15 -3.07
CA MET A 270 9.33 9.05 -3.28
C MET A 270 9.82 9.03 -4.72
N ASN A 271 10.19 10.21 -5.25
CA ASN A 271 10.61 10.40 -6.64
C ASN A 271 9.59 9.90 -7.67
N SER A 272 8.31 9.83 -7.29
CA SER A 272 7.25 9.21 -8.07
C SER A 272 6.05 10.13 -8.22
N VAL A 273 5.37 9.99 -9.35
CA VAL A 273 4.03 10.52 -9.57
C VAL A 273 3.02 9.55 -8.96
N GLY A 274 2.04 10.03 -8.20
CA GLY A 274 0.92 9.19 -7.75
C GLY A 274 0.13 8.65 -8.95
N ILE A 275 -0.66 9.48 -9.62
CA ILE A 275 -1.41 9.04 -10.81
C ILE A 275 -0.89 9.78 -12.04
N CYS A 276 -0.46 9.03 -13.06
CA CYS A 276 -0.08 9.56 -14.37
C CYS A 276 -1.11 9.16 -15.42
N VAL A 277 -1.68 10.14 -16.10
CA VAL A 277 -2.59 9.95 -17.24
C VAL A 277 -1.86 10.43 -18.49
N TRP A 278 -1.57 9.51 -19.41
CA TRP A 278 -0.94 9.88 -20.69
C TRP A 278 -1.98 10.08 -21.79
N GLU A 279 -3.00 9.22 -21.82
CA GLU A 279 -4.07 9.27 -22.82
C GLU A 279 -5.41 8.83 -22.19
N GLY A 280 -6.50 9.08 -22.92
CA GLY A 280 -7.82 8.59 -22.55
C GLY A 280 -8.66 9.52 -21.68
N LYS A 281 -9.68 8.95 -21.04
CA LYS A 281 -10.71 9.66 -20.26
C LYS A 281 -11.04 8.91 -18.96
N PRO A 282 -10.05 8.62 -18.11
CA PRO A 282 -10.31 7.87 -16.89
C PRO A 282 -11.19 8.67 -15.93
N LYS A 283 -11.90 7.96 -15.06
CA LYS A 283 -12.62 8.54 -13.92
C LYS A 283 -11.78 8.34 -12.67
N ILE A 284 -11.35 9.42 -12.04
CA ILE A 284 -10.49 9.42 -10.85
C ILE A 284 -11.29 10.09 -9.72
N THR A 285 -11.83 9.30 -8.80
CA THR A 285 -12.72 9.81 -7.72
C THR A 285 -12.41 9.23 -6.34
N ASP A 286 -12.71 9.97 -5.28
CA ASP A 286 -12.67 9.46 -3.90
C ASP A 286 -11.28 8.94 -3.46
N ASN A 287 -10.19 9.37 -4.09
CA ASN A 287 -8.83 8.92 -3.74
C ASN A 287 -8.18 9.87 -2.73
N LEU A 288 -7.31 9.32 -1.86
CA LEU A 288 -6.34 10.08 -1.07
C LEU A 288 -4.98 10.03 -1.79
N VAL A 289 -4.47 11.18 -2.23
CA VAL A 289 -3.16 11.29 -2.92
C VAL A 289 -2.29 12.32 -2.18
N THR A 290 -1.40 11.84 -1.31
CA THR A 290 -0.63 12.72 -0.40
C THR A 290 0.84 12.34 -0.30
N ASP A 291 1.71 13.29 0.03
CA ASP A 291 3.12 12.99 0.37
C ASP A 291 3.89 12.24 -0.75
N ASN A 292 3.53 12.44 -2.01
CA ASN A 292 4.30 11.98 -3.18
C ASN A 292 5.16 13.12 -3.74
N ASP A 293 5.95 12.88 -4.80
CA ASP A 293 6.66 13.99 -5.48
C ASP A 293 5.65 14.89 -6.19
N THR A 294 4.87 14.30 -7.10
CA THR A 294 3.69 14.92 -7.70
C THR A 294 2.47 14.04 -7.46
N GLY A 295 1.35 14.63 -7.06
CA GLY A 295 0.10 13.89 -6.83
C GLY A 295 -0.44 13.28 -8.11
N ILE A 296 -0.95 14.11 -9.01
CA ILE A 296 -1.46 13.70 -10.33
C ILE A 296 -0.72 14.43 -11.45
N VAL A 297 -0.31 13.70 -12.48
CA VAL A 297 0.23 14.25 -13.71
C VAL A 297 -0.67 13.83 -14.88
N VAL A 298 -1.09 14.79 -15.68
CA VAL A 298 -1.80 14.53 -16.93
C VAL A 298 -0.91 15.04 -18.06
N LYS A 299 -0.35 14.12 -18.84
CA LYS A 299 0.62 14.40 -19.91
C LYS A 299 -0.03 14.18 -21.26
N TRP A 300 0.19 15.10 -22.19
CA TRP A 300 -0.20 14.92 -23.58
C TRP A 300 1.03 14.64 -24.44
N LEU A 301 1.20 13.39 -24.89
CA LEU A 301 2.27 13.02 -25.79
C LEU A 301 1.90 13.36 -27.25
N ARG A 302 2.20 14.61 -27.64
CA ARG A 302 2.34 15.07 -29.04
C ARG A 302 1.22 14.61 -30.00
N GLY A 303 -0.02 15.05 -29.76
CA GLY A 303 -0.97 15.25 -30.85
C GLY A 303 -1.81 14.05 -31.30
N VAL A 304 -1.81 12.92 -30.58
CA VAL A 304 -2.66 11.78 -30.96
C VAL A 304 -4.07 11.95 -30.38
N PHE A 305 -4.22 11.97 -29.05
CA PHE A 305 -5.47 12.29 -28.37
C PHE A 305 -5.17 13.10 -27.11
N GLU A 306 -5.85 14.22 -26.93
CA GLU A 306 -5.72 15.00 -25.71
C GLU A 306 -6.42 14.24 -24.57
N PRO A 307 -5.70 13.89 -23.49
CA PRO A 307 -6.32 13.23 -22.34
C PRO A 307 -7.36 14.17 -21.72
N ASN A 308 -8.52 13.63 -21.35
CA ASN A 308 -9.60 14.37 -20.71
C ASN A 308 -10.15 13.56 -19.53
N PRO A 309 -9.35 13.41 -18.45
CA PRO A 309 -9.78 12.68 -17.26
C PRO A 309 -10.85 13.45 -16.49
N ALA A 310 -11.77 12.73 -15.87
CA ALA A 310 -12.69 13.29 -14.87
C ALA A 310 -12.07 13.11 -13.48
N ILE A 311 -11.53 14.18 -12.89
CA ILE A 311 -10.86 14.17 -11.58
C ILE A 311 -11.73 14.93 -10.58
N LYS A 312 -12.48 14.24 -9.73
CA LYS A 312 -13.45 14.85 -8.80
C LYS A 312 -13.51 14.11 -7.47
N ASP A 313 -13.88 14.80 -6.40
CA ASP A 313 -14.13 14.22 -5.08
C ASP A 313 -12.91 13.51 -4.47
N ASN A 314 -11.69 13.90 -4.86
CA ASN A 314 -10.45 13.38 -4.28
C ASN A 314 -9.90 14.32 -3.20
N ALA A 315 -9.06 13.79 -2.31
CA ALA A 315 -8.19 14.55 -1.41
C ALA A 315 -6.75 14.48 -1.93
N ILE A 316 -6.22 15.59 -2.44
CA ILE A 316 -4.89 15.66 -3.08
C ILE A 316 -4.08 16.80 -2.44
N TYR A 317 -3.12 16.49 -1.57
CA TYR A 317 -2.39 17.51 -0.80
C TYR A 317 -1.00 17.04 -0.35
N ASN A 318 -0.20 17.93 0.21
CA ASN A 318 1.16 17.65 0.73
C ASN A 318 2.13 16.95 -0.24
N ASN A 319 1.87 16.95 -1.54
CA ASN A 319 2.83 16.47 -2.51
C ASN A 319 3.98 17.48 -2.62
N SER A 320 5.23 17.01 -2.62
CA SER A 320 6.41 17.87 -2.42
C SER A 320 6.53 18.92 -3.53
N LYS A 321 6.24 18.55 -4.78
CA LYS A 321 6.35 19.39 -5.96
C LYS A 321 5.01 19.99 -6.36
N TYR A 322 4.09 19.18 -6.89
CA TYR A 322 2.76 19.62 -7.33
C TYR A 322 1.68 18.66 -6.83
N ASN A 323 0.50 19.19 -6.49
CA ASN A 323 -0.69 18.36 -6.30
C ASN A 323 -1.23 17.89 -7.65
N LEU A 324 -1.22 18.79 -8.66
CA LEU A 324 -1.57 18.44 -10.02
C LEU A 324 -0.71 19.17 -11.06
N GLU A 325 -0.24 18.43 -12.05
CA GLU A 325 0.52 18.94 -13.18
C GLU A 325 -0.15 18.54 -14.50
N TRP A 326 -0.56 19.54 -15.28
CA TRP A 326 -1.26 19.42 -16.57
C TRP A 326 -0.39 19.96 -17.71
N TRP A 327 -0.19 19.16 -18.75
CA TRP A 327 0.68 19.50 -19.89
C TRP A 327 -0.09 19.78 -21.20
N GLY A 328 -1.42 19.71 -21.21
CA GLY A 328 -2.22 20.07 -22.38
C GLY A 328 -2.48 21.56 -22.50
N GLU A 329 -3.00 21.95 -23.67
CA GLU A 329 -3.28 23.34 -24.01
C GLU A 329 -4.67 23.77 -23.52
N GLN A 330 -5.64 22.84 -23.54
CA GLN A 330 -7.00 23.12 -23.08
C GLN A 330 -7.06 23.31 -21.58
N LYS A 331 -8.12 23.96 -21.11
CA LYS A 331 -8.36 24.10 -19.67
C LYS A 331 -8.84 22.75 -19.10
N LEU A 332 -8.11 22.18 -18.15
CA LEU A 332 -8.51 20.95 -17.46
C LEU A 332 -9.44 21.27 -16.28
N ASP A 333 -10.66 20.73 -16.27
CA ASP A 333 -11.63 20.83 -15.17
C ASP A 333 -11.30 19.79 -14.09
N ILE A 334 -10.92 20.26 -12.90
CA ILE A 334 -10.66 19.46 -11.70
C ILE A 334 -11.45 20.00 -10.51
N LEU A 335 -12.70 20.42 -10.76
CA LEU A 335 -13.59 20.96 -9.74
C LEU A 335 -13.93 19.91 -8.67
N ASN A 336 -14.31 20.38 -7.48
CA ASN A 336 -14.76 19.56 -6.35
C ASN A 336 -13.71 18.55 -5.85
N ASN A 337 -12.45 18.95 -5.77
CA ASN A 337 -11.44 18.19 -5.02
C ASN A 337 -11.01 18.97 -3.76
N TYR A 338 -10.54 18.26 -2.75
CA TYR A 338 -9.93 18.83 -1.55
C TYR A 338 -8.41 18.93 -1.73
N TRP A 339 -7.85 20.13 -1.49
CA TRP A 339 -6.44 20.42 -1.77
C TRP A 339 -5.57 20.63 -0.52
N GLY A 340 -6.05 20.19 0.64
CA GLY A 340 -5.32 20.24 1.92
C GLY A 340 -5.66 21.43 2.81
N SER A 341 -6.43 22.41 2.33
CA SER A 341 -6.85 23.57 3.12
C SER A 341 -8.10 24.24 2.52
N GLU A 342 -8.74 25.13 3.29
CA GLU A 342 -9.85 25.96 2.80
C GLU A 342 -9.44 26.92 1.67
N ARG A 343 -8.14 27.19 1.51
CA ARG A 343 -7.58 28.05 0.47
C ARG A 343 -6.38 27.35 -0.19
N PRO A 344 -6.59 26.63 -1.31
CA PRO A 344 -5.56 25.86 -1.99
C PRO A 344 -4.33 26.70 -2.31
N ASP A 345 -3.16 26.11 -2.09
CA ASP A 345 -1.90 26.73 -2.51
C ASP A 345 -1.78 26.65 -4.04
N VAL A 346 -1.97 27.79 -4.70
CA VAL A 346 -1.93 27.89 -6.16
C VAL A 346 -0.58 27.48 -6.75
N SER A 347 0.51 27.54 -5.97
CA SER A 347 1.84 27.11 -6.43
C SER A 347 1.96 25.60 -6.60
N LYS A 348 1.03 24.83 -6.01
CA LYS A 348 0.95 23.36 -6.14
C LYS A 348 0.24 22.91 -7.43
N PHE A 349 -0.11 23.83 -8.31
CA PHE A 349 -0.72 23.53 -9.60
C PHE A 349 0.17 24.03 -10.74
N LYS A 350 0.33 23.21 -11.77
CA LYS A 350 1.08 23.58 -12.97
C LYS A 350 0.27 23.27 -14.21
N GLY A 351 0.04 24.28 -15.06
CA GLY A 351 -0.70 24.16 -16.32
C GLY A 351 -2.00 24.97 -16.35
N ASN A 352 -2.74 24.88 -17.45
CA ASN A 352 -4.03 25.56 -17.64
C ASN A 352 -5.16 24.79 -16.94
N ILE A 353 -5.39 25.05 -15.66
CA ILE A 353 -6.25 24.24 -14.78
C ILE A 353 -7.40 25.06 -14.20
N ASP A 354 -8.60 24.48 -14.15
CA ASP A 354 -9.74 24.99 -13.38
C ASP A 354 -9.98 24.13 -12.13
N PHE A 355 -9.75 24.68 -10.94
CA PHE A 355 -9.90 23.97 -9.67
C PHE A 355 -10.94 24.60 -8.73
N SER A 356 -11.70 25.61 -9.20
CA SER A 356 -12.68 26.34 -8.39
C SER A 356 -14.12 26.17 -8.91
N PRO A 357 -15.07 25.66 -8.10
CA PRO A 357 -14.96 25.46 -6.66
C PRO A 357 -14.12 24.23 -6.27
N TRP A 358 -13.42 24.35 -5.15
CA TRP A 358 -12.78 23.24 -4.43
C TRP A 358 -13.59 22.88 -3.18
N LEU A 359 -13.35 21.68 -2.64
CA LEU A 359 -13.94 21.24 -1.39
C LEU A 359 -13.26 21.93 -0.20
N LYS A 360 -14.04 22.46 0.73
CA LYS A 360 -13.53 23.11 1.95
C LYS A 360 -13.20 22.10 3.06
N GLU A 361 -13.90 20.98 3.04
CA GLU A 361 -13.77 19.91 4.02
C GLU A 361 -13.18 18.67 3.35
N PHE A 362 -12.57 17.81 4.17
CA PHE A 362 -12.07 16.52 3.71
C PHE A 362 -13.25 15.66 3.24
N PRO A 363 -13.21 15.04 2.04
CA PRO A 363 -14.34 14.29 1.52
C PRO A 363 -14.59 13.02 2.35
N ALA A 364 -15.83 12.77 2.74
CA ALA A 364 -16.19 11.63 3.59
C ALA A 364 -16.02 10.25 2.91
N GLU A 365 -16.02 10.21 1.57
CA GLU A 365 -15.89 8.97 0.78
C GLU A 365 -14.43 8.55 0.54
N VAL A 366 -13.46 9.40 0.92
CA VAL A 366 -12.03 9.09 0.83
C VAL A 366 -11.69 8.02 1.87
N PRO A 367 -11.04 6.91 1.46
CA PRO A 367 -10.82 5.76 2.32
C PRO A 367 -9.87 6.06 3.47
N THR A 368 -10.03 5.31 4.56
CA THR A 368 -9.04 5.18 5.63
C THR A 368 -8.24 3.89 5.45
N GLU A 369 -7.02 3.82 6.03
CA GLU A 369 -6.22 2.59 5.98
C GLU A 369 -6.89 1.40 6.66
N GLU A 370 -7.79 1.64 7.62
CA GLU A 370 -8.51 0.61 8.37
C GLU A 370 -9.57 -0.08 7.51
N GLU A 371 -10.08 0.60 6.49
CA GLU A 371 -11.09 0.06 5.56
C GLU A 371 -10.50 -0.88 4.51
N ILE A 372 -9.17 -0.89 4.34
CA ILE A 372 -8.47 -1.73 3.36
C ILE A 372 -7.88 -2.92 4.10
N GLU A 373 -8.50 -4.09 3.90
CA GLU A 373 -8.08 -5.33 4.52
C GLU A 373 -6.64 -5.67 4.12
N LYS A 374 -5.78 -5.85 5.12
CA LYS A 374 -4.39 -6.27 4.95
C LYS A 374 -4.33 -7.81 4.97
N PRO A 375 -3.39 -8.45 4.25
CA PRO A 375 -3.32 -9.90 4.24
C PRO A 375 -3.08 -10.47 5.64
N ASN A 376 -3.59 -11.68 5.86
CA ASN A 376 -3.44 -12.39 7.13
C ASN A 376 -2.00 -12.91 7.32
N TRP A 377 -1.14 -12.06 7.87
CA TRP A 377 0.25 -12.40 8.18
C TRP A 377 0.41 -13.57 9.14
N ASP A 378 -0.50 -13.74 10.11
CA ASP A 378 -0.45 -14.83 11.08
C ASP A 378 -0.55 -16.19 10.39
N GLY A 379 -1.29 -16.25 9.29
CA GLY A 379 -1.42 -17.42 8.43
C GLY A 379 -0.11 -17.83 7.76
N LEU A 380 0.60 -16.85 7.21
CA LEU A 380 1.89 -17.07 6.57
C LEU A 380 2.96 -17.47 7.60
N ILE A 381 2.97 -16.84 8.79
CA ILE A 381 3.85 -17.22 9.90
C ILE A 381 3.58 -18.66 10.34
N THR A 382 2.31 -19.05 10.43
CA THR A 382 1.90 -20.42 10.77
C THR A 382 2.44 -21.41 9.74
N THR A 383 2.33 -21.07 8.45
CA THR A 383 2.87 -21.89 7.35
C THR A 383 4.38 -22.07 7.48
N TRP A 384 5.14 -20.99 7.63
CA TRP A 384 6.60 -21.08 7.83
C TRP A 384 6.98 -21.81 9.11
N THR A 385 6.21 -21.68 10.18
CA THR A 385 6.47 -22.39 11.44
C THR A 385 6.31 -23.90 11.25
N ARG A 386 5.29 -24.35 10.51
CA ARG A 386 5.13 -25.76 10.15
C ARG A 386 6.28 -26.27 9.29
N MET A 387 6.78 -25.46 8.36
CA MET A 387 7.96 -25.82 7.55
C MET A 387 9.24 -26.00 8.36
N LEU A 388 9.34 -25.47 9.59
CA LEU A 388 10.47 -25.76 10.48
C LEU A 388 10.47 -27.22 10.98
N GLU A 389 9.32 -27.89 10.93
CA GLU A 389 9.17 -29.30 11.30
C GLU A 389 9.50 -30.24 10.12
N ASP A 390 9.77 -29.69 8.93
CA ASP A 390 10.13 -30.47 7.73
C ASP A 390 11.50 -31.16 7.92
N GLU A 391 11.67 -32.32 7.30
CA GLU A 391 12.91 -33.09 7.37
C GLU A 391 13.99 -32.52 6.43
N ASP A 392 13.62 -31.87 5.33
CA ASP A 392 14.53 -31.27 4.36
C ASP A 392 15.17 -29.99 4.91
N GLU A 393 16.50 -30.01 5.05
CA GLU A 393 17.28 -28.89 5.56
C GLU A 393 17.12 -27.61 4.74
N ARG A 394 16.88 -27.72 3.43
CA ARG A 394 16.67 -26.56 2.56
C ARG A 394 15.37 -25.84 2.91
N VAL A 395 14.30 -26.60 3.12
CA VAL A 395 12.98 -26.10 3.53
C VAL A 395 13.06 -25.42 4.90
N ARG A 396 13.70 -26.07 5.88
CA ARG A 396 13.91 -25.48 7.22
C ARG A 396 14.77 -24.23 7.20
N SER A 397 15.86 -24.23 6.44
CA SER A 397 16.75 -23.08 6.30
C SER A 397 16.00 -21.89 5.69
N TYR A 398 15.23 -22.14 4.63
CA TYR A 398 14.35 -21.16 4.01
C TYR A 398 13.33 -20.58 5.00
N ALA A 399 12.60 -21.43 5.73
CA ALA A 399 11.62 -21.00 6.72
C ALA A 399 12.25 -20.21 7.89
N THR A 400 13.43 -20.65 8.35
CA THR A 400 14.18 -19.99 9.44
C THR A 400 14.59 -18.57 9.04
N ASP A 401 15.14 -18.40 7.83
CA ASP A 401 15.55 -17.08 7.34
C ASP A 401 14.36 -16.14 7.19
N HIS A 402 13.22 -16.65 6.68
CA HIS A 402 11.98 -15.89 6.55
C HIS A 402 11.40 -15.44 7.87
N LEU A 403 11.25 -16.36 8.84
CA LEU A 403 10.77 -16.03 10.17
C LEU A 403 11.70 -15.02 10.87
N ARG A 404 13.02 -15.13 10.68
CA ARG A 404 13.98 -14.17 11.21
C ARG A 404 13.81 -12.78 10.60
N LYS A 405 13.72 -12.68 9.27
CA LYS A 405 13.49 -11.42 8.54
C LYS A 405 12.17 -10.77 8.96
N PHE A 406 11.10 -11.56 9.05
CA PHE A 406 9.79 -11.08 9.47
C PHE A 406 9.79 -10.56 10.92
N LYS A 407 10.39 -11.32 11.86
CA LYS A 407 10.54 -10.87 13.25
C LYS A 407 11.35 -9.59 13.37
N LYS A 408 12.40 -9.45 12.57
CA LYS A 408 13.21 -8.22 12.50
C LYS A 408 12.36 -7.03 12.03
N GLN A 409 11.63 -7.18 10.92
CA GLN A 409 10.75 -6.15 10.39
C GLN A 409 9.66 -5.73 11.40
N LYS A 410 9.03 -6.69 12.09
CA LYS A 410 8.05 -6.40 13.15
C LYS A 410 8.68 -5.72 14.37
N GLY A 411 9.92 -6.07 14.70
CA GLY A 411 10.70 -5.40 15.74
C GLY A 411 10.96 -3.94 15.38
N GLU A 412 11.45 -3.68 14.17
CA GLU A 412 11.71 -2.33 13.64
C GLU A 412 10.42 -1.49 13.58
N GLU A 413 9.30 -2.05 13.09
CA GLU A 413 7.99 -1.37 13.06
C GLU A 413 7.52 -0.98 14.48
N LYS A 414 7.74 -1.87 15.47
CA LYS A 414 7.39 -1.61 16.86
C LYS A 414 8.28 -0.51 17.46
N GLU A 415 9.58 -0.53 17.18
CA GLU A 415 10.54 0.47 17.66
C GLU A 415 10.23 1.85 17.07
N GLU A 416 9.95 1.95 15.77
CA GLU A 416 9.55 3.21 15.11
C GLU A 416 8.24 3.77 15.71
N LYS A 417 7.26 2.91 15.99
CA LYS A 417 6.00 3.33 16.65
C LYS A 417 6.25 3.84 18.07
N LEU A 418 7.15 3.19 18.82
CA LEU A 418 7.52 3.65 20.16
C LEU A 418 8.24 5.00 20.10
N GLU A 419 9.14 5.20 19.14
CA GLU A 419 9.84 6.47 18.93
C GLU A 419 8.85 7.61 18.61
N LYS A 420 7.89 7.39 17.70
CA LYS A 420 6.83 8.37 17.40
C LYS A 420 5.95 8.68 18.62
N ILE A 421 5.63 7.68 19.43
CA ILE A 421 4.86 7.89 20.68
C ILE A 421 5.66 8.77 21.66
N GLU A 422 6.96 8.53 21.80
CA GLU A 422 7.81 9.36 22.67
C GLU A 422 7.97 10.79 22.13
N GLU A 423 8.09 10.98 20.81
CA GLU A 423 8.08 12.30 20.18
C GLU A 423 6.76 13.05 20.45
N LEU A 424 5.62 12.37 20.31
CA LEU A 424 4.30 12.96 20.58
C LEU A 424 4.13 13.33 22.06
N LYS A 425 4.57 12.48 22.99
CA LYS A 425 4.57 12.80 24.43
C LYS A 425 5.38 14.05 24.73
N LYS A 426 6.54 14.22 24.07
CA LYS A 426 7.36 15.43 24.20
C LYS A 426 6.61 16.66 23.71
N LYS A 427 5.97 16.60 22.53
CA LYS A 427 5.15 17.71 21.99
C LYS A 427 3.98 18.06 22.91
N ILE A 428 3.29 17.07 23.46
CA ILE A 428 2.21 17.29 24.44
C ILE A 428 2.74 18.02 25.67
N THR A 429 3.90 17.60 26.19
CA THR A 429 4.54 18.25 27.35
C THR A 429 4.92 19.70 27.05
N GLU A 430 5.39 19.99 25.83
CA GLU A 430 5.70 21.36 25.38
C GLU A 430 4.43 22.21 25.27
N PHE A 431 3.34 21.66 24.73
CA PHE A 431 2.04 22.34 24.69
C PHE A 431 1.47 22.62 26.08
N GLU A 432 1.60 21.70 27.03
CA GLU A 432 1.15 21.91 28.40
C GLU A 432 1.93 23.03 29.11
N LYS A 433 3.24 23.11 28.89
CA LYS A 433 4.06 24.22 29.40
C LYS A 433 3.64 25.56 28.78
N GLU A 434 3.40 25.58 27.49
CA GLU A 434 2.96 26.78 26.79
C GLU A 434 1.58 27.24 27.25
N LYS A 435 0.66 26.29 27.50
CA LYS A 435 -0.65 26.57 28.09
C LYS A 435 -0.51 27.22 29.46
N ILE A 436 0.34 26.68 30.35
CA ILE A 436 0.59 27.25 31.68
C ILE A 436 1.16 28.67 31.55
N ARG A 437 2.12 28.90 30.65
CA ARG A 437 2.69 30.23 30.39
C ARG A 437 1.62 31.25 29.97
N ILE A 438 0.74 30.87 29.05
CA ILE A 438 -0.37 31.72 28.60
C ILE A 438 -1.35 32.00 29.76
N GLU A 439 -1.65 31.01 30.60
CA GLU A 439 -2.50 31.20 31.79
C GLU A 439 -1.87 32.17 32.81
N GLU A 440 -0.54 32.11 33.02
CA GLU A 440 0.19 33.07 33.87
C GLU A 440 0.20 34.49 33.30
N GLU A 441 0.41 34.63 31.98
CA GLU A 441 0.35 35.93 31.29
C GLU A 441 -1.06 36.54 31.36
N LEU A 442 -2.11 35.73 31.19
CA LEU A 442 -3.50 36.15 31.34
C LEU A 442 -3.81 36.60 32.78
N GLU A 443 -3.33 35.87 33.78
CA GLU A 443 -3.52 36.24 35.19
C GLU A 443 -2.79 37.54 35.55
N LYS A 444 -1.59 37.75 34.99
CA LYS A 444 -0.87 39.02 35.14
C LYS A 444 -1.65 40.18 34.52
N ALA A 445 -2.15 40.01 33.30
CA ALA A 445 -2.97 41.01 32.62
C ALA A 445 -4.26 41.33 33.39
N ARG A 446 -4.90 40.34 34.00
CA ARG A 446 -6.08 40.53 34.87
C ARG A 446 -5.75 41.39 36.10
N LYS A 447 -4.65 41.12 36.79
CA LYS A 447 -4.20 41.92 37.94
C LYS A 447 -3.88 43.36 37.56
N GLU A 448 -3.24 43.58 36.40
CA GLU A 448 -2.98 44.93 35.87
C GLU A 448 -4.29 45.68 35.59
N LEU A 449 -5.29 45.01 35.00
CA LEU A 449 -6.61 45.59 34.75
C LEU A 449 -7.38 45.91 36.05
N GLU A 450 -7.34 45.02 37.04
CA GLU A 450 -7.94 45.27 38.35
C GLU A 450 -7.33 46.52 39.01
N GLY A 451 -5.99 46.65 38.96
CA GLY A 451 -5.27 47.84 39.41
C GLY A 451 -5.76 49.14 38.75
N LEU A 452 -6.05 49.09 37.44
CA LEU A 452 -6.62 50.23 36.70
C LEU A 452 -8.07 50.53 37.09
N THR A 453 -8.88 49.51 37.40
CA THR A 453 -10.27 49.72 37.85
C THR A 453 -10.35 50.34 39.25
N SER A 454 -9.41 50.04 40.14
CA SER A 454 -9.29 50.72 41.44
C SER A 454 -8.94 52.22 41.35
N ILE A 455 -8.41 52.69 40.21
CA ILE A 455 -8.10 54.11 39.98
C ILE A 455 -9.34 54.91 39.56
N LYS A 456 -10.52 54.29 39.40
CA LYS A 456 -11.77 54.96 38.98
C LYS A 456 -12.75 55.35 40.10
N GLN A 457 -12.28 55.47 41.34
CA GLN A 457 -12.90 56.38 42.31
C GLN A 457 -12.14 57.71 42.36
N VAL A 458 -11.86 58.29 41.18
CA VAL A 458 -11.68 59.75 41.11
C VAL A 458 -13.08 60.32 41.21
N GLU A 459 -13.39 60.94 42.36
CA GLU A 459 -14.55 61.81 42.51
C GLU A 459 -14.57 62.74 41.30
N ILE A 460 -15.52 62.51 40.39
CA ILE A 460 -15.83 63.48 39.35
C ILE A 460 -16.35 64.68 40.13
N PRO A 461 -15.63 65.82 40.21
CA PRO A 461 -16.23 67.01 40.80
C PRO A 461 -17.48 67.29 39.98
N SER A 462 -18.60 67.46 40.66
CA SER A 462 -19.91 67.73 40.07
C SER A 462 -19.79 68.89 39.07
N PHE A 463 -19.55 68.56 37.81
CA PHE A 463 -19.50 69.53 36.74
C PHE A 463 -20.95 69.72 36.31
N THR A 464 -21.64 70.64 36.97
CA THR A 464 -22.90 71.20 36.48
C THR A 464 -22.63 71.74 35.08
N PRO A 465 -23.19 71.15 34.01
CA PRO A 465 -23.12 71.76 32.71
C PRO A 465 -24.12 72.91 32.70
N SER A 466 -23.65 74.14 32.86
CA SER A 466 -24.41 75.32 32.43
C SER A 466 -24.32 75.42 30.91
N LEU A 467 -24.85 74.40 30.22
CA LEU A 467 -25.17 74.50 28.80
C LEU A 467 -26.66 74.80 28.74
N GLY A 468 -26.97 76.05 28.37
CA GLY A 468 -28.31 76.48 28.01
C GLY A 468 -28.78 75.68 26.79
N ILE A 469 -29.33 74.50 27.05
CA ILE A 469 -30.15 73.77 26.09
C ILE A 469 -31.55 74.37 26.25
N LYS A 470 -31.94 75.21 25.29
CA LYS A 470 -33.36 75.50 25.08
C LYS A 470 -34.05 74.18 24.77
N GLU A 471 -35.05 73.85 25.59
CA GLU A 471 -36.07 72.87 25.24
C GLU A 471 -36.72 73.28 23.93
N GLU A 472 -36.41 72.54 22.86
CA GLU A 472 -37.31 72.43 21.72
C GLU A 472 -37.77 70.99 21.60
N SER A 473 -39.04 70.82 22.02
CA SER A 473 -40.05 69.93 21.44
C SER A 473 -39.76 68.43 21.32
N LYS A 474 -40.58 67.69 22.09
CA LYS A 474 -41.28 66.46 21.72
C LYS A 474 -41.27 66.14 20.22
N ALA A 475 -40.63 65.03 19.85
CA ALA A 475 -41.01 64.25 18.68
C ALA A 475 -41.00 62.77 19.06
N SER A 476 -42.20 62.20 19.20
CA SER A 476 -42.42 60.77 19.17
C SER A 476 -42.16 60.26 17.75
N ILE A 477 -41.23 59.33 17.58
CA ILE A 477 -41.15 58.51 16.37
C ILE A 477 -41.01 57.05 16.79
N ALA A 478 -42.13 56.34 16.65
CA ALA A 478 -42.13 54.91 16.43
C ALA A 478 -41.65 54.64 15.00
N GLY A 479 -40.78 53.64 14.83
CA GLY A 479 -40.48 53.05 13.52
C GLY A 479 -39.02 53.10 13.09
N THR A 480 -38.50 51.89 12.86
CA THR A 480 -37.48 51.48 11.86
C THR A 480 -36.01 51.88 12.05
N GLU A 481 -35.20 50.81 11.95
CA GLU A 481 -33.76 50.74 11.67
C GLU A 481 -32.78 51.08 12.80
N ALA A 482 -32.16 50.02 13.35
CA ALA A 482 -30.97 50.13 14.17
C ALA A 482 -29.80 50.65 13.33
N THR A 483 -29.47 51.92 13.47
CA THR A 483 -28.24 52.49 12.93
C THR A 483 -27.05 51.82 13.64
N PRO A 484 -26.11 51.17 12.93
CA PRO A 484 -24.95 50.60 13.58
C PRO A 484 -24.06 51.73 14.10
N ILE A 485 -23.76 51.71 15.39
CA ILE A 485 -22.69 52.53 15.97
C ILE A 485 -21.38 52.07 15.33
N ARG A 486 -20.86 52.84 14.38
CA ARG A 486 -19.53 52.62 13.79
C ARG A 486 -18.48 53.16 14.77
N PHE A 487 -17.81 52.26 15.48
CA PHE A 487 -16.54 52.59 16.11
C PHE A 487 -15.48 52.76 15.01
N LYS A 488 -14.92 53.96 14.90
CA LYS A 488 -13.76 54.22 14.05
C LYS A 488 -12.52 53.92 14.89
N LEU A 489 -12.00 52.68 14.82
CA LEU A 489 -10.67 52.38 15.35
C LEU A 489 -9.63 52.99 14.42
N ASP A 490 -8.86 53.96 14.90
CA ASP A 490 -7.69 54.47 14.19
C ASP A 490 -6.52 53.51 14.49
N LEU A 491 -6.29 52.55 13.60
CA LEU A 491 -5.28 51.47 13.74
C LEU A 491 -3.86 51.97 13.42
N LYS A 492 -3.48 53.15 13.89
CA LYS A 492 -2.11 53.66 13.63
C LYS A 492 -1.03 52.94 14.45
N ASP A 493 -1.41 52.22 15.49
CA ASP A 493 -0.47 51.55 16.40
C ASP A 493 -0.66 50.02 16.46
N TRP A 494 -1.29 49.40 15.45
CA TRP A 494 -1.46 47.93 15.45
C TRP A 494 -0.26 47.22 14.82
N GLU A 495 0.61 46.66 15.67
CA GLU A 495 1.65 45.71 15.27
C GLU A 495 1.10 44.27 15.34
N PRO A 496 1.18 43.46 14.28
CA PRO A 496 0.81 42.04 14.37
C PRO A 496 1.79 41.28 15.28
N GLY A 497 1.28 40.74 16.39
CA GLY A 497 2.06 39.90 17.32
C GLY A 497 2.23 40.44 18.74
N LYS A 498 1.44 41.45 19.15
CA LYS A 498 1.29 41.88 20.56
C LYS A 498 -0.17 41.87 20.99
#